data_AF-A0A924YCP9-F1
#
_entry.id   AF-A0A924YCP9-F1
#
_cell.length_a   1.000
_cell.length_b   1.000
_cell.length_c   1.000
_cell.angle_alpha   90.00
_cell.angle_beta   90.00
_cell.angle_gamma   90.00
#
_symmetry.space_group_name_H-M   'P 1'
#
loop_
_entity.id
_entity.type
_entity.pdbx_description
1 polymer ?
#
loop_
_entity_poly.entity_id
_entity_poly.type
_entity_poly.pdbx_seq_one_letter_code
_entity_poly.pdbx_strand_id
1 'polypeptide(L)'
;MAQQSHQPNRPTSARVPRRSKPVSIPQTGPRRLFNPDQKDVLDTFLLGIPGVTAGKAFGYPVYAISGIMFACLCGEGVAIKLPQKIARRLIAKRADVSEFEPAPGKVWR
;
A
#
# COMPACT_ATOMS: atom_id res chain seq x y z
N MET A 1 -48.08 -45.46 22.00
CA MET A 1 -46.93 -45.00 22.81
C MET A 1 -45.76 -44.77 21.86
N ALA A 2 -45.48 -43.51 21.50
CA ALA A 2 -44.52 -43.17 20.46
C ALA A 2 -43.34 -42.35 21.03
N GLN A 3 -42.16 -42.98 20.94
CA GLN A 3 -40.85 -42.46 20.54
C GLN A 3 -40.19 -41.28 21.27
N GLN A 4 -38.99 -41.59 21.80
CA GLN A 4 -37.93 -40.70 22.25
C GLN A 4 -37.30 -39.91 21.08
N SER A 5 -36.85 -38.68 21.35
CA SER A 5 -35.53 -38.18 20.91
C SER A 5 -35.34 -36.72 21.35
N HIS A 6 -34.59 -36.50 22.43
CA HIS A 6 -34.09 -35.17 22.80
C HIS A 6 -32.85 -34.88 21.96
N GLN A 7 -32.90 -33.79 21.19
CA GLN A 7 -31.80 -33.28 20.36
C GLN A 7 -30.93 -32.31 21.20
N PRO A 8 -29.59 -32.32 21.08
CA PRO A 8 -28.71 -31.50 21.91
C PRO A 8 -28.63 -30.03 21.45
N ASN A 9 -28.48 -29.13 22.42
CA ASN A 9 -28.36 -27.68 22.27
C ASN A 9 -27.21 -27.27 21.34
N ARG A 10 -27.52 -26.39 20.38
CA ARG A 10 -26.58 -25.75 19.45
C ARG A 10 -25.88 -24.58 20.16
N PRO A 11 -24.55 -24.47 20.18
CA PRO A 11 -23.89 -23.31 20.77
C PRO A 11 -24.09 -22.07 19.90
N THR A 12 -24.60 -21.01 20.51
CA THR A 12 -24.82 -19.68 19.94
C THR A 12 -23.52 -19.12 19.37
N SER A 13 -23.54 -18.77 18.08
CA SER A 13 -22.44 -18.13 17.36
C SER A 13 -21.98 -16.85 18.07
N ALA A 14 -20.76 -16.87 18.60
CA ALA A 14 -20.11 -15.71 19.20
C ALA A 14 -19.92 -14.61 18.14
N ARG A 15 -20.50 -13.44 18.43
CA ARG A 15 -20.49 -12.26 17.57
C ARG A 15 -19.06 -11.68 17.50
N VAL A 16 -18.41 -11.80 16.34
CA VAL A 16 -17.11 -11.15 16.07
C VAL A 16 -17.26 -9.63 16.25
N PRO A 17 -16.44 -8.96 17.07
CA PRO A 17 -16.53 -7.52 17.22
C PRO A 17 -16.18 -6.84 15.90
N ARG A 18 -17.05 -5.92 15.45
CA ARG A 18 -16.83 -5.12 14.25
C ARG A 18 -15.55 -4.30 14.44
N ARG A 19 -14.59 -4.48 13.53
CA ARG A 19 -13.37 -3.68 13.41
C ARG A 19 -13.77 -2.19 13.43
N SER A 20 -13.42 -1.49 14.50
CA SER A 20 -13.63 -0.05 14.63
C SER A 20 -12.94 0.65 13.45
N LYS A 21 -13.63 1.63 12.85
CA LYS A 21 -13.06 2.49 11.81
C LYS A 21 -11.75 3.10 12.35
N PRO A 22 -10.69 3.26 11.52
CA PRO A 22 -9.50 3.95 11.97
C PRO A 22 -9.89 5.37 12.41
N VAL A 23 -9.55 5.69 13.66
CA VAL A 23 -9.66 7.05 14.21
C VAL A 23 -8.70 7.91 13.41
N SER A 24 -9.22 8.90 12.70
CA SER A 24 -8.40 9.91 12.03
C SER A 24 -7.76 10.80 13.09
N ILE A 25 -6.48 10.60 13.36
CA ILE A 25 -5.70 11.46 14.26
C ILE A 25 -5.45 12.79 13.54
N PRO A 26 -5.71 13.95 14.16
CA PRO A 26 -5.36 15.25 13.59
C PRO A 26 -3.83 15.36 13.45
N GLN A 27 -3.37 15.52 12.21
CA GLN A 27 -1.94 15.60 11.87
C GLN A 27 -1.40 17.00 12.20
N THR A 28 -0.90 17.21 13.42
CA THR A 28 -0.22 18.45 13.83
C THR A 28 1.29 18.21 13.92
N GLY A 29 1.96 18.20 12.77
CA GLY A 29 3.41 18.06 12.64
C GLY A 29 3.88 18.55 11.26
N PRO A 30 5.19 18.73 11.03
CA PRO A 30 5.70 19.07 9.71
C PRO A 30 5.21 18.03 8.70
N ARG A 31 4.65 18.48 7.57
CA ARG A 31 4.14 17.59 6.52
C ARG A 31 5.28 16.69 6.05
N ARG A 32 5.25 15.42 6.45
CA ARG A 32 6.21 14.44 5.96
C ARG A 32 5.96 14.25 4.46
N LEU A 33 7.01 14.44 3.66
CA LEU A 33 6.95 14.23 2.22
C LEU A 33 6.75 12.75 1.89
N PHE A 34 7.29 11.86 2.71
CA PHE A 34 7.15 10.42 2.55
C PHE A 34 7.20 9.70 3.90
N ASN A 35 6.71 8.46 3.92
CA ASN A 35 6.78 7.57 5.07
C ASN A 35 8.20 6.95 5.21
N PRO A 36 8.94 7.24 6.29
CA PRO A 36 10.31 6.74 6.47
C PRO A 36 10.38 5.22 6.68
N ASP A 37 9.38 4.61 7.31
CA ASP A 37 9.38 3.16 7.55
C ASP A 37 9.30 2.39 6.23
N GLN A 38 8.55 2.92 5.25
CA GLN A 38 8.53 2.37 3.90
C GLN A 38 9.91 2.45 3.24
N LYS A 39 10.63 3.55 3.46
CA LYS A 39 11.99 3.73 2.92
C LYS A 39 12.94 2.69 3.47
N ASP A 40 12.92 2.46 4.77
CA ASP A 40 13.80 1.49 5.41
C ASP A 40 13.53 0.08 4.86
N VAL A 41 12.25 -0.29 4.71
CA VAL A 41 11.86 -1.55 4.08
C VAL A 41 12.34 -1.63 2.63
N LEU A 42 12.12 -0.60 1.82
CA LEU A 42 12.58 -0.56 0.42
C LEU A 42 14.10 -0.68 0.30
N ASP A 43 14.85 0.02 1.14
CA ASP A 43 16.32 -0.03 1.14
C ASP A 43 16.84 -1.46 1.38
N THR A 44 16.19 -2.23 2.27
CA THR A 44 16.63 -3.59 2.62
C THR A 44 16.70 -4.55 1.43
N PHE A 45 15.81 -4.41 0.44
CA PHE A 45 15.75 -5.32 -0.69
C PHE A 45 16.12 -4.68 -2.02
N LEU A 46 15.85 -3.39 -2.25
CA LEU A 46 16.18 -2.73 -3.51
C LEU A 46 17.68 -2.50 -3.66
N LEU A 47 18.38 -2.11 -2.59
CA LEU A 47 19.81 -1.83 -2.65
C LEU A 47 20.67 -3.10 -2.76
N GLY A 48 20.08 -4.27 -2.51
CA GLY A 48 20.70 -5.56 -2.78
C GLY A 48 20.66 -5.99 -4.26
N ILE A 49 19.88 -5.30 -5.10
CA ILE A 49 19.76 -5.63 -6.52
C ILE A 49 20.90 -4.96 -7.31
N PRO A 50 21.72 -5.72 -8.07
CA PRO A 50 22.81 -5.14 -8.85
C PRO A 50 22.33 -4.04 -9.80
N GLY A 51 23.02 -2.90 -9.76
CA GLY A 51 22.72 -1.75 -10.60
C GLY A 51 21.62 -0.82 -10.08
N VAL A 52 20.95 -1.15 -8.97
CA VAL A 52 20.03 -0.22 -8.31
C VAL A 52 20.82 0.83 -7.52
N THR A 53 20.42 2.09 -7.66
CA THR A 53 20.93 3.21 -6.87
C THR A 53 19.79 3.96 -6.19
N ALA A 54 20.01 4.39 -4.94
CA ALA A 54 19.16 5.36 -4.26
C ALA A 54 19.55 6.78 -4.64
N GLY A 55 18.56 7.67 -4.73
CA GLY A 55 18.75 9.09 -5.01
C GLY A 55 17.60 9.94 -4.48
N LYS A 56 17.49 11.16 -4.98
CA LYS A 56 16.39 12.08 -4.67
C LYS A 56 15.86 12.76 -5.92
N ALA A 57 14.54 12.92 -6.01
CA ALA A 57 13.88 13.77 -7.02
C ALA A 57 12.79 14.60 -6.34
N PHE A 58 12.78 15.92 -6.56
CA PHE A 58 11.78 16.83 -5.98
C PHE A 58 11.64 16.74 -4.44
N GLY A 59 12.72 16.37 -3.74
CA GLY A 59 12.72 16.17 -2.28
C GLY A 59 12.29 14.78 -1.81
N TYR A 60 11.87 13.89 -2.72
CA TYR A 60 11.46 12.52 -2.44
C TYR A 60 12.60 11.53 -2.69
N PRO A 61 12.76 10.46 -1.86
CA PRO A 61 13.69 9.39 -2.16
C PRO A 61 13.23 8.58 -3.37
N VAL A 62 14.18 8.23 -4.23
CA VAL A 62 13.94 7.48 -5.46
C VAL A 62 14.93 6.34 -5.62
N TYR A 63 14.53 5.35 -6.40
CA TYR A 63 15.40 4.26 -6.83
C TYR A 63 15.48 4.22 -8.35
N ALA A 64 16.68 4.03 -8.86
CA ALA A 64 16.99 4.02 -10.29
C ALA A 64 17.86 2.82 -10.66
N ILE A 65 17.78 2.41 -11.92
CA ILE A 65 18.74 1.48 -12.54
C ILE A 65 19.33 2.19 -13.74
N SER A 66 20.66 2.24 -13.84
CA SER A 66 21.37 2.95 -14.93
C SER A 66 20.90 4.41 -15.10
N GLY A 67 20.61 5.10 -13.99
CA GLY A 67 20.13 6.48 -14.00
C GLY A 67 18.63 6.65 -14.34
N ILE A 68 17.91 5.58 -14.66
CA ILE A 68 16.48 5.63 -14.96
C ILE A 68 15.69 5.29 -13.69
N MET A 69 14.97 6.28 -13.14
CA MET A 69 14.09 6.11 -11.98
C MET A 69 12.97 5.10 -12.28
N PHE A 70 12.77 4.14 -11.38
CA PHE A 70 11.68 3.16 -11.46
C PHE A 70 10.79 3.14 -10.22
N ALA A 71 11.25 3.66 -9.07
CA ALA A 71 10.43 3.78 -7.86
C ALA A 71 10.69 5.11 -7.14
N CYS A 72 9.66 5.65 -6.47
CA CYS A 72 9.70 6.88 -5.70
C CYS A 72 8.77 6.76 -4.50
N LEU A 73 9.18 7.21 -3.32
CA LEU A 73 8.29 7.29 -2.17
C LEU A 73 7.57 8.64 -2.16
N CYS A 74 6.24 8.63 -2.05
CA CYS A 74 5.42 9.85 -2.06
C CYS A 74 4.29 9.72 -1.04
N GLY A 75 4.26 10.60 -0.04
CA GLY A 75 3.29 10.56 1.06
C GLY A 75 3.33 9.22 1.79
N GLU A 76 2.17 8.58 1.90
CA GLU A 76 2.03 7.26 2.56
C GLU A 76 2.14 6.08 1.59
N GLY A 77 2.67 6.29 0.38
CA GLY A 77 2.76 5.25 -0.63
C GLY A 77 4.05 5.28 -1.44
N VAL A 78 4.13 4.31 -2.35
CA VAL A 78 5.26 4.11 -3.25
C VAL A 78 4.74 4.11 -4.69
N ALA A 79 5.28 4.99 -5.51
CA ALA A 79 5.06 5.00 -6.95
C ALA A 79 6.08 4.08 -7.62
N ILE A 80 5.61 3.17 -8.49
CA ILE A 80 6.46 2.19 -9.18
C ILE A 80 6.12 2.20 -10.67
N LYS A 81 7.14 2.26 -11.54
CA LYS A 81 6.97 2.10 -12.98
C LYS A 81 6.67 0.65 -13.33
N LEU A 82 5.57 0.44 -14.06
CA LEU A 82 5.12 -0.88 -14.49
C LEU A 82 4.71 -0.85 -15.96
N PRO A 83 4.80 -1.98 -16.68
CA PRO A 83 4.17 -2.13 -17.98
C PRO A 83 2.67 -1.83 -17.89
N GLN A 84 2.14 -1.09 -18.87
CA GLN A 84 0.75 -0.59 -18.87
C GLN A 84 -0.29 -1.69 -18.59
N LYS A 85 -0.11 -2.88 -19.19
CA LYS A 85 -0.99 -4.04 -18.96
C LYS A 85 -1.01 -4.48 -17.49
N ILE A 86 0.14 -4.44 -16.82
CA ILE A 86 0.25 -4.81 -15.40
C ILE A 86 -0.38 -3.73 -14.53
N ALA A 87 -0.08 -2.45 -14.81
CA ALA A 87 -0.64 -1.31 -14.07
C ALA A 87 -2.19 -1.35 -14.10
N ARG A 88 -2.79 -1.45 -15.29
CA ARG A 88 -4.26 -1.54 -15.46
C ARG A 88 -4.85 -2.71 -14.70
N ARG A 89 -4.19 -3.88 -14.75
CA ARG A 89 -4.65 -5.07 -14.02
C ARG A 89 -4.60 -4.88 -12.51
N LEU A 90 -3.59 -4.19 -11.98
CA LEU A 90 -3.48 -3.93 -10.54
C LEU A 90 -4.54 -2.93 -10.09
N ILE A 91 -4.67 -1.80 -10.79
CA ILE A 91 -5.68 -0.77 -10.50
C ILE A 91 -7.10 -1.36 -10.53
N ALA A 92 -7.40 -2.23 -11.50
CA ALA A 92 -8.72 -2.88 -11.58
C ALA A 92 -9.01 -3.88 -10.44
N LYS A 93 -7.98 -4.44 -9.79
CA LYS A 93 -8.11 -5.51 -8.80
C LYS A 93 -7.91 -5.06 -7.36
N ARG A 94 -7.31 -3.90 -7.15
CA ARG A 94 -6.85 -3.43 -5.83
C ARG A 94 -7.30 -2.01 -5.58
N ALA A 95 -8.08 -1.82 -4.52
CA ALA A 95 -8.58 -0.51 -4.13
C ALA A 95 -7.50 0.41 -3.55
N ASP A 96 -6.36 -0.15 -3.14
CA ASP A 96 -5.21 0.57 -2.58
C ASP A 96 -4.15 0.92 -3.64
N VAL A 97 -4.46 0.74 -4.93
CA VAL A 97 -3.57 1.06 -6.05
C VAL A 97 -4.29 2.02 -7.00
N SER A 98 -3.65 3.14 -7.31
CA SER A 98 -4.13 4.13 -8.27
C SER A 98 -3.06 4.45 -9.31
N GLU A 99 -3.43 5.20 -10.35
CA GLU A 99 -2.44 5.85 -11.21
C GLU A 99 -1.63 6.87 -10.41
N PHE A 100 -0.41 7.14 -10.86
CA PHE A 100 0.46 8.13 -10.24
C PHE A 100 0.12 9.53 -10.75
N GLU A 101 -0.19 10.43 -9.82
CA GLU A 101 -0.49 11.84 -10.08
C GLU A 101 0.55 12.75 -9.38
N PRO A 102 1.59 13.22 -10.08
CA PRO A 102 2.58 14.14 -9.50
C PRO A 102 2.00 15.50 -9.07
N ALA A 103 0.84 15.88 -9.61
CA ALA A 103 0.06 17.03 -9.20
C ALA A 103 -1.43 16.70 -9.39
N PRO A 104 -2.34 17.34 -8.63
CA PRO A 104 -3.77 17.08 -8.74
C PRO A 104 -4.28 17.15 -10.18
N GLY A 105 -4.87 16.07 -10.68
CA GLY A 105 -5.43 15.98 -12.03
C GLY A 105 -4.39 15.85 -13.16
N LYS A 106 -3.10 15.77 -12.83
CA LYS A 106 -2.03 15.54 -13.81
C LYS A 106 -1.64 14.07 -13.81
N VAL A 107 -2.30 13.29 -14.66
CA VAL A 107 -1.92 11.90 -14.92
C VAL A 107 -0.63 11.88 -15.74
N TRP A 108 0.41 11.22 -15.24
CA TRP A 108 1.65 11.05 -15.99
C TRP A 108 1.46 9.91 -17.01
N ARG A 109 1.58 10.22 -18.31
CA ARG A 109 1.56 9.23 -19.40
C ARG A 109 2.94 9.00 -19.97
#